data_AF-A0A9P5YNY0-F1
#
_entry.id   AF-A0A9P5YNY0-F1
#
_cell.length_a   1.000
_cell.length_b   1.000
_cell.length_c   1.000
_cell.angle_alpha   90.00
_cell.angle_beta   90.00
_cell.angle_gamma   90.00
#
_symmetry.space_group_name_H-M   'P 1'
#
loop_
_entity.id
_entity.type
_entity.pdbx_description
1 polymer ?
#
loop_
_entity_poly.entity_id
_entity_poly.type
_entity_poly.pdbx_seq_one_letter_code
_entity_poly.pdbx_strand_id
1 'polypeptide(L)'
;MLEPPAPSNPLAQIQEEAHLNRLALQQTLDKGKGTEEAYPRHVKNYEKFWEADQDRRTKLDPNHCYMLEHQHELEYANCPETQKPLRSQEWIKTYEKVACANMYTFEEIMRMSVWTLQSFGPSKLQVHVGLRDCAMLLLSTMVAFRGNSSRLALFSDLFFQSIPMGNIGLDVNLLALGIQANQAKTNPTGCLEEHAMFRHQHPELCGFGGIGFYLFSFFHILQKDPPCFAPNFDDPNHQEFGRRDWYRLYLFPGKGDEPEGMNPMTYDSASFNEVSVSAVTHAGCLYTAAKARENGAAAIDTKVLGRWKSGDAYSEIYDRSLPRSAMLTSAMFSAENLTSYVLPRRILVLLQDAAVLYMKYPDISMWKYSPFDTPSFQQFAHSSESVLLHAEISARQRLEDLPQKVSTSMQGILQTIYIQQRQERQELMECLEFMEGLLQGQLTSTSKG
;
A
#
# COMPACT_ATOMS: atom_id res chain seq x y z
N MET A 1 8.98 -48.43 17.70
CA MET A 1 8.77 -47.99 16.30
C MET A 1 8.53 -46.49 16.36
N LEU A 2 9.46 -45.70 15.83
CA LEU A 2 9.28 -44.25 15.71
C LEU A 2 8.33 -44.03 14.52
N GLU A 3 7.27 -43.25 14.74
CA GLU A 3 6.37 -42.84 13.66
C GLU A 3 7.19 -42.11 12.57
N PRO A 4 6.89 -42.37 11.28
CA PRO A 4 7.54 -41.63 10.21
C PRO A 4 7.20 -40.14 10.34
N PRO A 5 8.15 -39.23 10.03
CA PRO A 5 7.88 -37.80 10.06
C PRO A 5 6.71 -37.47 9.14
N ALA A 6 5.82 -36.60 9.63
CA ALA A 6 4.68 -36.14 8.86
C ALA A 6 5.16 -35.59 7.49
N PRO A 7 4.44 -35.87 6.39
CA PRO A 7 4.80 -35.35 5.08
C PRO A 7 4.91 -33.83 5.14
N SER A 8 6.04 -33.29 4.67
CA SER A 8 6.30 -31.86 4.65
C SER A 8 5.17 -31.15 3.91
N ASN A 9 4.64 -30.08 4.52
CA ASN A 9 3.60 -29.27 3.91
C ASN A 9 4.18 -28.60 2.64
N PRO A 10 3.71 -28.94 1.43
CA PRO A 10 4.29 -28.43 0.18
C PRO A 10 4.23 -26.89 0.11
N LEU A 11 3.21 -26.28 0.74
CA LEU A 11 3.09 -24.83 0.81
C LEU A 11 4.20 -24.19 1.64
N ALA A 12 4.63 -24.85 2.72
CA ALA A 12 5.67 -24.33 3.61
C ALA A 12 7.04 -24.29 2.92
N GLN A 13 7.37 -25.31 2.12
CA GLN A 13 8.62 -25.38 1.36
C GLN A 13 8.61 -24.41 0.16
N ILE A 14 7.46 -24.20 -0.48
CA ILE A 14 7.30 -23.15 -1.50
C ILE A 14 7.54 -21.75 -0.89
N GLN A 15 7.00 -21.50 0.32
CA GLN A 15 7.25 -20.26 1.05
C GLN A 15 8.73 -20.10 1.44
N GLU A 16 9.40 -21.21 1.75
CA GLU A 16 10.84 -21.26 2.04
C GLU A 16 11.69 -20.94 0.81
N GLU A 17 11.38 -21.49 -0.37
CA GLU A 17 12.08 -21.17 -1.63
C GLU A 17 11.93 -19.67 -1.98
N ALA A 18 10.71 -19.14 -1.89
CA ALA A 18 10.46 -17.71 -2.07
C ALA A 18 11.24 -16.86 -1.04
N HIS A 19 11.35 -17.33 0.21
CA HIS A 19 12.14 -16.69 1.25
C HIS A 19 13.64 -16.66 0.95
N LEU A 20 14.21 -17.79 0.50
CA LEU A 20 15.63 -17.91 0.13
C LEU A 20 15.97 -17.02 -1.07
N ASN A 21 15.10 -16.96 -2.09
CA ASN A 21 15.26 -16.07 -3.24
C ASN A 21 15.32 -14.59 -2.81
N ARG A 22 14.45 -14.19 -1.87
CA ARG A 22 14.46 -12.84 -1.31
C ARG A 22 15.78 -12.56 -0.56
N LEU A 23 16.26 -13.50 0.27
CA LEU A 23 17.52 -13.33 1.01
C LEU A 23 18.73 -13.18 0.07
N ALA A 24 18.82 -13.98 -0.99
CA ALA A 24 19.91 -13.87 -1.97
C ALA A 24 19.89 -12.51 -2.70
N LEU A 25 18.70 -12.01 -3.03
CA LEU A 25 18.52 -10.70 -3.63
C LEU A 25 18.98 -9.58 -2.68
N GLN A 26 18.65 -9.69 -1.38
CA GLN A 26 19.09 -8.74 -0.37
C GLN A 26 20.60 -8.68 -0.22
N GLN A 27 21.26 -9.83 -0.13
CA GLN A 27 22.72 -9.90 -0.04
C GLN A 27 23.39 -9.19 -1.22
N THR A 28 22.79 -9.30 -2.41
CA THR A 28 23.26 -8.61 -3.61
C THR A 28 23.05 -7.08 -3.52
N LEU A 29 21.92 -6.64 -2.97
CA LEU A 29 21.56 -5.22 -2.85
C LEU A 29 22.26 -4.49 -1.69
N ASP A 30 22.56 -5.22 -0.62
CA ASP A 30 23.28 -4.72 0.56
C ASP A 30 24.79 -4.66 0.32
N LYS A 31 25.27 -5.31 -0.75
CA LYS A 31 26.66 -5.18 -1.20
C LYS A 31 26.96 -3.72 -1.54
N GLY A 32 27.65 -3.03 -0.62
CA GLY A 32 27.97 -1.60 -0.72
C GLY A 32 26.95 -0.65 -0.08
N LYS A 33 25.94 -1.14 0.63
CA LYS A 33 24.99 -0.31 1.39
C LYS A 33 25.10 -0.59 2.89
N GLY A 34 26.20 -0.12 3.49
CA GLY A 34 26.42 -0.15 4.94
C GLY A 34 26.29 1.24 5.57
N THR A 35 25.98 1.29 6.86
CA THR A 35 26.14 2.51 7.68
C THR A 35 27.60 2.96 7.73
N GLU A 36 28.56 2.08 7.46
CA GLU A 36 30.00 2.38 7.45
C GLU A 36 30.39 3.51 6.49
N GLU A 37 29.73 3.65 5.33
CA GLU A 37 29.99 4.76 4.40
C GLU A 37 29.11 6.01 4.64
N ALA A 38 27.93 5.83 5.24
CA ALA A 38 27.01 6.93 5.52
C ALA A 38 27.36 7.66 6.81
N TYR A 39 27.84 6.94 7.83
CA TYR A 39 28.12 7.47 9.16
C TYR A 39 29.22 8.54 9.15
N PRO A 40 30.38 8.37 8.47
CA PRO A 40 31.38 9.43 8.38
C PRO A 40 30.85 10.69 7.71
N ARG A 41 29.97 10.54 6.71
CA ARG A 41 29.34 11.65 6.01
C ARG A 41 28.30 12.37 6.88
N HIS A 42 27.50 11.65 7.66
CA HIS A 42 26.54 12.26 8.59
C HIS A 42 27.23 12.98 9.75
N VAL A 43 28.28 12.37 10.33
CA VAL A 43 29.11 13.01 11.37
C VAL A 43 29.75 14.28 10.82
N LYS A 44 30.39 14.22 9.65
CA LYS A 44 31.01 15.39 9.01
C LYS A 44 30.01 16.49 8.67
N ASN A 45 28.77 16.15 8.30
CA ASN A 45 27.72 17.14 8.05
C ASN A 45 27.20 17.76 9.36
N TYR A 46 27.11 16.97 10.43
CA TYR A 46 26.76 17.47 11.77
C TYR A 46 27.85 18.40 12.32
N GLU A 47 29.13 18.02 12.20
CA GLU A 47 30.27 18.86 12.59
C GLU A 47 30.25 20.20 11.86
N LYS A 48 30.05 20.20 10.54
CA LYS A 48 29.93 21.44 9.75
C LYS A 48 28.75 22.31 10.16
N PHE A 49 27.59 21.69 10.38
CA PHE A 49 26.41 22.42 10.87
C PHE A 49 26.69 23.02 12.25
N TRP A 50 27.29 22.24 13.13
CA TRP A 50 27.64 22.64 14.48
C TRP A 50 28.60 23.82 14.50
N GLU A 51 29.71 23.75 13.77
CA GLU A 51 30.68 24.84 13.61
C GLU A 51 30.01 26.12 13.11
N ALA A 52 29.18 26.02 12.08
CA ALA A 52 28.45 27.18 11.54
C ALA A 52 27.44 27.76 12.54
N ASP A 53 26.78 26.92 13.35
CA ASP A 53 25.85 27.38 14.39
C ASP A 53 26.58 28.05 15.55
N GLN A 54 27.74 27.52 15.96
CA GLN A 54 28.59 28.15 16.97
C GLN A 54 29.08 29.52 16.50
N ASP A 55 29.63 29.61 15.29
CA ASP A 55 30.07 30.88 14.69
C ASP A 55 28.94 31.92 14.63
N ARG A 56 27.73 31.48 14.26
CA ARG A 56 26.55 32.36 14.22
C ARG A 56 26.19 32.87 15.61
N ARG A 57 26.25 32.02 16.64
CA ARG A 57 25.88 32.38 18.02
C ARG A 57 26.92 33.26 18.68
N THR A 58 28.21 32.99 18.50
CA THR A 58 29.30 33.85 19.00
C THR A 58 29.27 35.24 18.35
N LYS A 59 28.83 35.34 17.09
CA LYS A 59 28.61 36.65 16.43
C LYS A 59 27.41 37.41 17.01
N LEU A 60 26.39 36.71 17.50
CA LEU A 60 25.19 37.31 18.09
C LEU A 60 25.37 37.65 19.57
N ASP A 61 26.18 36.87 20.29
CA ASP A 61 26.56 37.08 21.67
C ASP A 61 28.03 36.63 21.87
N PRO A 62 28.98 37.58 21.95
CA PRO A 62 30.39 37.28 22.12
C PRO A 62 30.73 36.53 23.42
N ASN A 63 29.82 36.52 24.40
CA ASN A 63 29.99 35.82 25.66
C ASN A 63 29.30 34.44 25.68
N HIS A 64 28.79 33.96 24.54
CA HIS A 64 28.12 32.67 24.44
C HIS A 64 29.11 31.51 24.67
N CYS A 65 29.05 30.88 25.84
CA CYS A 65 29.77 29.64 26.16
C CYS A 65 28.78 28.46 26.13
N TYR A 66 29.03 27.47 25.27
CA TYR A 66 28.13 26.33 25.11
C TYR A 66 28.18 25.43 26.36
N MET A 67 27.03 25.23 26.99
CA MET A 67 26.90 24.37 28.17
C MET A 67 26.42 22.98 27.82
N LEU A 68 27.29 21.99 28.03
CA LEU A 68 27.02 20.63 27.58
C LEU A 68 26.14 19.80 28.53
N GLU A 69 25.88 20.17 29.81
CA GLU A 69 25.27 19.20 30.76
C GLU A 69 24.26 19.72 31.82
N HIS A 70 23.76 20.96 31.79
CA HIS A 70 23.11 21.54 32.98
C HIS A 70 21.58 21.74 32.95
N GLN A 71 20.81 20.94 32.20
CA GLN A 71 19.33 21.06 32.23
C GLN A 71 18.67 20.63 33.57
N HIS A 72 19.42 20.04 34.49
CA HIS A 72 18.92 19.57 35.78
C HIS A 72 19.34 20.43 36.98
N GLU A 73 20.03 21.56 36.76
CA GLU A 73 20.54 22.39 37.85
C GLU A 73 19.55 23.48 38.28
N LEU A 74 19.47 23.71 39.59
CA LEU A 74 18.54 24.64 40.26
C LEU A 74 18.63 26.09 39.74
N GLU A 75 19.78 26.49 39.21
CA GLU A 75 20.03 27.83 38.68
C GLU A 75 19.23 28.10 37.38
N TYR A 76 18.89 27.06 36.62
CA TYR A 76 18.11 27.16 35.37
C TYR A 76 16.60 27.13 35.56
N ALA A 77 16.10 26.74 36.75
CA ALA A 77 14.67 26.80 37.08
C ALA A 77 14.14 28.24 37.12
N ASN A 78 15.01 29.21 37.41
CA ASN A 78 14.69 30.63 37.58
C ASN A 78 15.07 31.51 36.38
N CYS A 79 15.59 30.92 35.30
CA CYS A 79 15.97 31.66 34.09
C CYS A 79 14.71 31.89 33.20
N PRO A 80 14.36 33.16 32.89
CA PRO A 80 13.17 33.46 32.07
C PRO A 80 13.24 32.87 30.66
N GLU A 81 14.43 32.68 30.09
CA GLU A 81 14.61 32.07 28.77
C GLU A 81 14.33 30.57 28.74
N THR A 82 14.63 29.83 29.82
CA THR A 82 14.39 28.37 29.90
C THR A 82 12.95 28.00 30.21
N GLN A 83 12.14 28.95 30.70
CA GLN A 83 10.69 28.76 30.91
C GLN A 83 9.85 29.00 29.65
N LYS A 84 10.46 29.43 28.53
CA LYS A 84 9.75 29.57 27.26
C LYS A 84 9.39 28.17 26.72
N PRO A 85 8.09 27.87 26.48
CA PRO A 85 7.69 26.56 25.97
C PRO A 85 8.47 26.22 24.71
N LEU A 86 9.02 25.01 24.60
CA LEU A 86 9.81 24.55 23.45
C LEU A 86 9.20 24.96 22.10
N ARG A 87 7.88 24.81 21.92
CA ARG A 87 7.15 25.21 20.69
C ARG A 87 7.19 26.71 20.34
N SER A 88 7.48 27.58 21.30
CA SER A 88 7.63 29.03 21.07
C SER A 88 8.98 29.42 20.48
N GLN A 89 9.95 28.51 20.47
CA GLN A 89 11.31 28.77 20.01
C GLN A 89 11.39 28.70 18.48
N GLU A 90 12.06 29.69 17.87
CA GLU A 90 12.06 29.87 16.41
C GLU A 90 12.74 28.71 15.66
N TRP A 91 13.73 28.05 16.28
CA TRP A 91 14.37 26.86 15.70
C TRP A 91 13.44 25.65 15.70
N ILE A 92 12.54 25.51 16.69
CA ILE A 92 11.51 24.46 16.69
C ILE A 92 10.49 24.71 15.59
N LYS A 93 10.06 25.96 15.38
CA LYS A 93 9.20 26.31 14.23
C LYS A 93 9.87 26.02 12.89
N THR A 94 11.19 26.17 12.82
CA THR A 94 11.98 25.81 11.63
C THR A 94 11.98 24.29 11.41
N TYR A 95 12.19 23.50 12.46
CA TYR A 95 12.07 22.04 12.41
C TYR A 95 10.65 21.56 12.10
N GLU A 96 9.61 22.18 12.68
CA GLU A 96 8.20 21.87 12.41
C GLU A 96 7.84 22.20 10.95
N LYS A 97 8.34 23.31 10.38
CA LYS A 97 8.20 23.63 8.95
C LYS A 97 8.85 22.57 8.05
N VAL A 98 10.05 22.10 8.40
CA VAL A 98 10.74 21.02 7.66
C VAL A 98 10.01 19.69 7.83
N ALA A 99 9.43 19.41 9.01
CA ALA A 99 8.64 18.22 9.27
C ALA A 99 7.31 18.22 8.48
N CYS A 100 6.63 19.36 8.36
CA CYS A 100 5.43 19.53 7.53
C CYS A 100 5.71 19.33 6.03
N ALA A 101 6.95 19.58 5.57
CA ALA A 101 7.36 19.37 4.17
C ALA A 101 7.77 17.91 3.83
N ASN A 102 7.67 16.98 4.79
CA ASN A 102 8.16 15.59 4.62
C ASN A 102 7.09 14.57 4.22
N MET A 103 5.80 14.94 4.21
CA MET A 103 4.71 14.05 3.82
C MET A 103 3.82 14.70 2.77
N TYR A 104 3.10 13.88 2.01
CA TYR A 104 2.07 14.38 1.12
C TYR A 104 0.81 14.79 1.90
N THR A 105 0.07 15.74 1.37
CA THR A 105 -1.33 15.99 1.73
C THR A 105 -2.26 15.07 0.91
N PHE A 106 -3.54 15.00 1.32
CA PHE A 106 -4.55 14.26 0.55
C PHE A 106 -4.68 14.80 -0.88
N GLU A 107 -4.72 16.13 -1.04
CA GLU A 107 -4.87 16.75 -2.35
C GLU A 107 -3.65 16.55 -3.24
N GLU A 108 -2.45 16.50 -2.67
CA GLU A 108 -1.24 16.20 -3.44
C GLU A 108 -1.24 14.76 -3.95
N ILE A 109 -1.58 13.77 -3.12
CA ILE A 109 -1.68 12.36 -3.56
C ILE A 109 -2.78 12.19 -4.60
N MET A 110 -3.94 12.81 -4.39
CA MET A 110 -5.05 12.82 -5.34
C MET A 110 -4.61 13.39 -6.69
N ARG A 111 -4.02 14.58 -6.67
CA ARG A 111 -3.52 15.26 -7.86
C ARG A 111 -2.43 14.44 -8.56
N MET A 112 -1.49 13.86 -7.83
CA MET A 112 -0.44 13.01 -8.41
C MET A 112 -1.01 11.76 -9.04
N SER A 113 -1.92 11.07 -8.36
CA SER A 113 -2.58 9.87 -8.89
C SER A 113 -3.33 10.18 -10.19
N VAL A 114 -4.22 11.18 -10.18
CA VAL A 114 -4.97 11.58 -11.37
C VAL A 114 -4.03 12.04 -12.50
N TRP A 115 -2.98 12.79 -12.16
CA TRP A 115 -1.97 13.22 -13.13
C TRP A 115 -1.27 12.02 -13.80
N THR A 116 -0.92 10.96 -13.05
CA THR A 116 -0.32 9.75 -13.63
C THR A 116 -1.26 8.99 -14.56
N LEU A 117 -2.58 9.13 -14.38
CA LEU A 117 -3.56 8.55 -15.30
C LEU A 117 -3.70 9.40 -16.58
N GLN A 118 -3.72 10.73 -16.46
CA GLN A 118 -4.07 11.64 -17.56
C GLN A 118 -2.88 12.10 -18.42
N SER A 119 -1.70 12.26 -17.83
CA SER A 119 -0.60 12.99 -18.47
C SER A 119 0.17 12.18 -19.52
N PHE A 120 -0.07 10.87 -19.54
CA PHE A 120 0.58 9.97 -20.47
C PHE A 120 -0.24 9.83 -21.75
N GLY A 121 0.46 9.95 -22.89
CA GLY A 121 -0.15 9.85 -24.21
C GLY A 121 -0.81 8.49 -24.49
N PRO A 122 -1.57 8.37 -25.59
CA PRO A 122 -2.42 7.22 -25.84
C PRO A 122 -1.67 5.96 -26.26
N SER A 123 -0.36 6.02 -26.48
CA SER A 123 0.41 4.84 -26.89
C SER A 123 0.45 3.79 -25.78
N LYS A 124 0.48 2.50 -26.15
CA LYS A 124 0.49 1.36 -25.23
C LYS A 124 1.54 1.51 -24.12
N LEU A 125 2.76 1.91 -24.50
CA LEU A 125 3.87 2.11 -23.57
C LEU A 125 3.63 3.29 -22.62
N GLN A 126 3.14 4.42 -23.11
CA GLN A 126 2.89 5.58 -22.26
C GLN A 126 1.77 5.30 -21.25
N VAL A 127 0.67 4.68 -21.68
CA VAL A 127 -0.41 4.24 -20.78
C VAL A 127 0.12 3.30 -19.71
N HIS A 128 0.93 2.31 -20.09
CA HIS A 128 1.55 1.40 -19.15
C HIS A 128 2.44 2.12 -18.12
N VAL A 129 3.27 3.07 -18.56
CA VAL A 129 4.14 3.84 -17.66
C VAL A 129 3.31 4.66 -16.66
N GLY A 130 2.26 5.34 -17.12
CA GLY A 130 1.36 6.09 -16.23
C GLY A 130 0.68 5.21 -15.18
N LEU A 131 0.15 4.05 -15.60
CA LEU A 131 -0.48 3.09 -14.70
C LEU A 131 0.50 2.44 -13.72
N ARG A 132 1.73 2.15 -14.17
CA ARG A 132 2.82 1.67 -13.31
C ARG A 132 3.18 2.69 -12.24
N ASP A 133 3.39 3.94 -12.63
CA ASP A 133 3.81 5.01 -11.73
C ASP A 133 2.70 5.33 -10.72
N CYS A 134 1.43 5.31 -11.15
CA CYS A 134 0.25 5.38 -10.28
C CYS A 134 0.25 4.25 -9.24
N ALA A 135 0.40 3.00 -9.70
CA ALA A 135 0.37 1.83 -8.83
C ALA A 135 1.52 1.84 -7.80
N MET A 136 2.72 2.26 -8.20
CA MET A 136 3.85 2.41 -7.29
C MET A 136 3.61 3.49 -6.22
N LEU A 137 3.08 4.64 -6.62
CA LEU A 137 2.71 5.72 -5.70
C LEU A 137 1.69 5.20 -4.67
N LEU A 138 0.59 4.63 -5.15
CA LEU A 138 -0.53 4.20 -4.31
C LEU A 138 -0.16 3.02 -3.40
N LEU A 139 0.75 2.15 -3.85
CA LEU A 139 1.25 1.09 -2.99
C LEU A 139 1.91 1.67 -1.73
N SER A 140 2.80 2.66 -1.92
CA SER A 140 3.49 3.28 -0.78
C SER A 140 2.54 3.97 0.20
N THR A 141 1.43 4.52 -0.29
CA THR A 141 0.45 5.27 0.51
C THR A 141 -0.61 4.40 1.18
N MET A 142 -0.71 3.11 0.85
CA MET A 142 -1.69 2.20 1.48
C MET A 142 -1.06 1.18 2.43
N VAL A 143 0.10 0.61 2.08
CA VAL A 143 0.77 -0.39 2.93
C VAL A 143 1.92 0.19 3.75
N ALA A 144 2.04 1.52 3.77
CA ALA A 144 3.13 2.26 4.41
C ALA A 144 4.53 1.80 3.95
N PHE A 145 4.65 1.36 2.69
CA PHE A 145 5.94 0.95 2.14
C PHE A 145 6.88 2.15 1.98
N ARG A 146 8.15 1.92 2.33
CA ARG A 146 9.22 2.80 1.89
C ARG A 146 9.44 2.59 0.39
N GLY A 147 9.83 3.65 -0.33
CA GLY A 147 10.10 3.54 -1.77
C GLY A 147 11.09 2.43 -2.16
N ASN A 148 12.04 2.07 -1.27
CA ASN A 148 12.91 0.92 -1.49
C ASN A 148 12.16 -0.42 -1.45
N SER A 149 11.27 -0.61 -0.48
CA SER A 149 10.46 -1.82 -0.36
C SER A 149 9.56 -2.00 -1.59
N SER A 150 8.93 -0.93 -2.08
CA SER A 150 8.08 -1.01 -3.28
C SER A 150 8.82 -1.50 -4.52
N ARG A 151 10.08 -1.11 -4.71
CA ARG A 151 10.89 -1.53 -5.87
C ARG A 151 11.48 -2.93 -5.73
N LEU A 152 11.46 -3.49 -4.52
CA LEU A 152 11.91 -4.85 -4.24
C LEU A 152 10.78 -5.86 -4.18
N ALA A 153 9.53 -5.40 -4.23
CA ALA A 153 8.37 -6.28 -4.28
C ALA A 153 8.42 -7.15 -5.55
N LEU A 154 8.19 -8.44 -5.39
CA LEU A 154 8.14 -9.43 -6.45
C LEU A 154 6.68 -9.81 -6.75
N PHE A 155 6.44 -10.39 -7.92
CA PHE A 155 5.13 -10.97 -8.25
C PHE A 155 4.70 -12.05 -7.24
N SER A 156 5.66 -12.88 -6.82
CA SER A 156 5.43 -13.94 -5.83
C SER A 156 5.16 -13.44 -4.42
N ASP A 157 5.38 -12.16 -4.14
CA ASP A 157 5.08 -11.59 -2.83
C ASP A 157 3.60 -11.23 -2.68
N LEU A 158 2.87 -11.12 -3.79
CA LEU A 158 1.44 -10.79 -3.76
C LEU A 158 0.61 -11.98 -3.29
N PHE A 159 -0.30 -11.73 -2.37
CA PHE A 159 -1.29 -12.70 -1.94
C PHE A 159 -2.65 -12.04 -1.69
N PHE A 160 -3.71 -12.85 -1.74
CA PHE A 160 -5.04 -12.40 -1.33
C PHE A 160 -5.44 -13.08 -0.03
N GLN A 161 -6.10 -12.32 0.85
CA GLN A 161 -6.64 -12.86 2.09
C GLN A 161 -8.06 -12.36 2.30
N SER A 162 -8.98 -13.29 2.56
CA SER A 162 -10.31 -12.96 3.06
C SER A 162 -10.22 -12.71 4.56
N ILE A 163 -10.40 -11.46 4.99
CA ILE A 163 -10.29 -11.04 6.38
C ILE A 163 -11.68 -10.93 7.01
N PRO A 164 -11.98 -11.71 8.07
CA PRO A 164 -13.26 -11.62 8.76
C PRO A 164 -13.35 -10.32 9.58
N MET A 165 -14.47 -9.62 9.41
CA MET A 165 -14.75 -8.33 10.02
C MET A 165 -15.90 -8.45 11.03
N GLY A 166 -15.67 -9.24 12.08
CA GLY A 166 -16.70 -9.53 13.10
C GLY A 166 -17.33 -8.29 13.75
N ASN A 167 -16.61 -7.16 13.80
CA ASN A 167 -17.13 -5.91 14.34
C ASN A 167 -18.08 -5.17 13.36
N ILE A 168 -18.05 -5.50 12.07
CA ILE A 168 -18.99 -5.00 11.04
C ILE A 168 -20.19 -5.95 10.94
N GLY A 169 -19.91 -7.26 10.95
CA GLY A 169 -20.92 -8.31 10.96
C GLY A 169 -20.26 -9.70 10.91
N LEU A 170 -20.93 -10.70 11.49
CA LEU A 170 -20.37 -12.06 11.67
C LEU A 170 -20.00 -12.74 10.34
N ASP A 171 -20.70 -12.42 9.25
CA ASP A 171 -20.47 -12.98 7.91
C ASP A 171 -19.71 -12.02 6.97
N VAL A 172 -19.34 -10.83 7.45
CA VAL A 172 -18.65 -9.83 6.63
C VAL A 172 -17.18 -10.20 6.52
N ASN A 173 -16.75 -10.43 5.28
CA ASN A 173 -15.36 -10.68 4.94
C ASN A 173 -14.90 -9.63 3.93
N LEU A 174 -13.78 -8.99 4.20
CA LEU A 174 -13.15 -8.06 3.28
C LEU A 174 -11.95 -8.73 2.61
N LEU A 175 -11.86 -8.59 1.29
CA LEU A 175 -10.71 -9.03 0.53
C LEU A 175 -9.57 -8.03 0.73
N ALA A 176 -8.45 -8.51 1.25
CA ALA A 176 -7.21 -7.75 1.33
C ALA A 176 -6.23 -8.22 0.24
N LEU A 177 -5.55 -7.26 -0.38
CA LEU A 177 -4.36 -7.51 -1.18
C LEU A 177 -3.15 -7.35 -0.27
N GLY A 178 -2.42 -8.44 -0.09
CA GLY A 178 -1.24 -8.54 0.72
C GLY A 178 0.05 -8.56 -0.10
N ILE A 179 1.14 -8.10 0.52
CA ILE A 179 2.51 -8.20 0.03
C ILE A 179 3.37 -8.74 1.16
N GLN A 180 4.05 -9.84 0.88
CA GLN A 180 5.09 -10.36 1.74
C GLN A 180 6.40 -9.60 1.50
N ALA A 181 7.01 -9.12 2.56
CA ALA A 181 8.31 -8.47 2.49
C ALA A 181 9.19 -8.99 3.62
N ASN A 182 10.44 -9.30 3.32
CA ASN A 182 11.47 -9.56 4.33
C ASN A 182 12.69 -8.65 4.14
N GLN A 183 12.59 -7.66 3.24
CA GLN A 183 13.67 -6.79 2.78
C GLN A 183 13.46 -5.32 3.11
N ALA A 184 13.08 -5.05 4.36
CA ALA A 184 12.94 -3.69 4.87
C ALA A 184 14.15 -3.29 5.72
N LYS A 185 14.56 -2.01 5.63
CA LYS A 185 15.60 -1.43 6.50
C LYS A 185 15.30 -1.64 8.00
N THR A 186 14.02 -1.71 8.36
CA THR A 186 13.54 -1.89 9.74
C THR A 186 13.47 -3.35 10.18
N ASN A 187 13.78 -4.31 9.30
CA ASN A 187 13.71 -5.75 9.54
C ASN A 187 15.12 -6.38 9.48
N PRO A 188 15.97 -6.13 10.49
CA PRO A 188 17.35 -6.63 10.50
C PRO A 188 17.45 -8.15 10.66
N THR A 189 16.35 -8.81 11.04
CA THR A 189 16.29 -10.27 11.23
C THR A 189 15.92 -11.01 9.95
N GLY A 190 15.55 -10.29 8.87
CA GLY A 190 15.10 -10.89 7.62
C GLY A 190 13.80 -11.67 7.76
N CYS A 191 13.00 -11.40 8.79
CA CYS A 191 11.77 -12.14 9.05
C CYS A 191 10.73 -11.87 7.96
N LEU A 192 9.85 -12.83 7.68
CA LEU A 192 8.74 -12.60 6.76
C LEU A 192 7.70 -11.67 7.41
N GLU A 193 7.51 -10.50 6.82
CA GLU A 193 6.51 -9.52 7.23
C GLU A 193 5.40 -9.48 6.20
N GLU A 194 4.16 -9.50 6.68
CA GLU A 194 2.98 -9.32 5.84
C GLU A 194 2.52 -7.88 5.93
N HIS A 195 2.36 -7.24 4.78
CA HIS A 195 1.67 -5.98 4.66
C HIS A 195 0.42 -6.19 3.83
N ALA A 196 -0.65 -5.47 4.13
CA ALA A 196 -1.86 -5.63 3.36
C ALA A 196 -2.65 -4.33 3.31
N MET A 197 -3.46 -4.21 2.27
CA MET A 197 -4.37 -3.09 2.07
C MET A 197 -5.77 -3.58 1.75
N PHE A 198 -6.75 -2.88 2.29
CA PHE A 198 -8.11 -2.94 1.80
C PHE A 198 -8.28 -1.99 0.61
N ARG A 199 -9.43 -2.09 -0.05
CA ARG A 199 -9.79 -1.16 -1.10
C ARG A 199 -10.03 0.22 -0.50
N HIS A 200 -9.55 1.25 -1.18
CA HIS A 200 -9.68 2.62 -0.70
C HIS A 200 -11.10 3.17 -0.94
N GLN A 201 -11.56 4.06 -0.06
CA GLN A 201 -12.87 4.71 -0.23
C GLN A 201 -12.95 5.44 -1.59
N HIS A 202 -11.91 6.22 -1.89
CA HIS A 202 -11.70 6.92 -3.17
C HIS A 202 -10.99 6.01 -4.20
N PRO A 203 -11.62 5.69 -5.36
CA PRO A 203 -10.99 4.89 -6.43
C PRO A 203 -9.67 5.45 -6.94
N GLU A 204 -9.53 6.77 -6.96
CA GLU A 204 -8.32 7.49 -7.38
C GLU A 204 -7.13 7.18 -6.49
N LEU A 205 -7.36 6.78 -5.24
CA LEU A 205 -6.33 6.46 -4.27
C LEU A 205 -6.27 4.96 -3.93
N CYS A 206 -6.99 4.14 -4.67
CA CYS A 206 -7.10 2.72 -4.43
C CYS A 206 -5.85 2.00 -4.95
N GLY A 207 -4.87 1.76 -4.08
CA GLY A 207 -3.68 0.96 -4.37
C GLY A 207 -4.03 -0.47 -4.83
N PHE A 208 -5.09 -1.06 -4.28
CA PHE A 208 -5.62 -2.35 -4.76
C PHE A 208 -6.01 -2.25 -6.25
N GLY A 209 -6.83 -1.26 -6.61
CA GLY A 209 -7.25 -1.00 -7.99
C GLY A 209 -6.07 -0.60 -8.88
N GLY A 210 -5.14 0.20 -8.37
CA GLY A 210 -3.92 0.63 -9.06
C GLY A 210 -3.03 -0.54 -9.47
N ILE A 211 -2.78 -1.50 -8.58
CA ILE A 211 -2.09 -2.76 -8.93
C ILE A 211 -2.86 -3.50 -10.02
N GLY A 212 -4.19 -3.58 -9.91
CA GLY A 212 -5.05 -4.18 -10.93
C GLY A 212 -4.90 -3.53 -12.31
N PHE A 213 -4.95 -2.19 -12.38
CA PHE A 213 -4.78 -1.45 -13.64
C PHE A 213 -3.38 -1.58 -14.21
N TYR A 214 -2.36 -1.58 -13.34
CA TYR A 214 -0.99 -1.85 -13.75
C TYR A 214 -0.85 -3.23 -14.40
N LEU A 215 -1.33 -4.29 -13.74
CA LEU A 215 -1.28 -5.66 -14.28
C LEU A 215 -2.10 -5.79 -15.56
N PHE A 216 -3.26 -5.15 -15.62
CA PHE A 216 -4.07 -5.08 -16.85
C PHE A 216 -3.27 -4.45 -17.99
N SER A 217 -2.60 -3.32 -17.73
CA SER A 217 -1.79 -2.67 -18.75
C SER A 217 -0.61 -3.53 -19.22
N PHE A 218 -0.01 -4.31 -18.31
CA PHE A 218 1.11 -5.19 -18.63
C PHE A 218 0.66 -6.36 -19.50
N PHE A 219 -0.40 -7.08 -19.13
CA PHE A 219 -0.83 -8.28 -19.85
C PHE A 219 -1.74 -7.98 -21.05
N HIS A 220 -2.64 -6.99 -20.96
CA HIS A 220 -3.65 -6.75 -22.00
C HIS A 220 -3.30 -5.59 -22.93
N ILE A 221 -2.77 -4.47 -22.42
CA ILE A 221 -2.40 -3.33 -23.27
C ILE A 221 -1.08 -3.61 -23.98
N LEU A 222 -0.02 -3.95 -23.22
CA LEU A 222 1.28 -4.30 -23.79
C LEU A 222 1.31 -5.68 -24.44
N GLN A 223 0.31 -6.54 -24.18
CA GLN A 223 0.26 -7.92 -24.69
C GLN A 223 1.50 -8.73 -24.30
N LYS A 224 1.98 -8.53 -23.06
CA LYS A 224 3.02 -9.39 -22.49
C LYS A 224 2.41 -10.73 -22.12
N ASP A 225 3.15 -11.80 -22.38
CA ASP A 225 2.72 -13.13 -21.97
C ASP A 225 2.73 -13.23 -20.44
N PRO A 226 1.72 -13.90 -19.84
CA PRO A 226 1.80 -14.27 -18.44
C PRO A 226 3.03 -15.17 -18.23
N PRO A 227 3.71 -15.05 -17.07
CA PRO A 227 4.84 -15.91 -16.81
C PRO A 227 4.39 -17.38 -16.73
N CYS A 228 5.31 -18.30 -17.04
CA CYS A 228 5.03 -19.71 -16.87
C CYS A 228 4.89 -20.04 -15.38
N PHE A 229 3.68 -20.35 -14.94
CA PHE A 229 3.40 -20.74 -13.55
C PHE A 229 3.73 -22.22 -13.27
N ALA A 230 3.99 -23.01 -14.31
CA ALA A 230 4.30 -24.42 -14.16
C ALA A 230 5.70 -24.61 -13.54
N PRO A 231 5.85 -25.48 -12.53
CA PRO A 231 7.16 -25.84 -12.01
C PRO A 231 8.03 -26.54 -13.07
N ASN A 232 9.29 -26.15 -13.15
CA ASN A 232 10.30 -26.82 -13.97
C ASN A 232 11.10 -27.82 -13.11
N PHE A 233 10.84 -29.11 -13.31
CA PHE A 233 11.52 -30.20 -12.58
C PHE A 233 12.84 -30.66 -13.24
N ASP A 234 13.18 -30.14 -14.42
CA ASP A 234 14.41 -30.51 -15.14
C ASP A 234 15.66 -29.87 -14.52
N ASP A 235 15.50 -28.87 -13.64
CA ASP A 235 16.60 -28.28 -12.89
C ASP A 235 17.10 -29.26 -11.82
N PRO A 236 18.37 -29.71 -11.89
CA PRO A 236 18.94 -30.63 -10.90
C PRO A 236 18.88 -30.12 -9.46
N ASN A 237 18.83 -28.80 -9.26
CA ASN A 237 18.78 -28.18 -7.94
C ASN A 237 17.34 -28.06 -7.38
N HIS A 238 16.31 -28.32 -8.20
CA HIS A 238 14.92 -28.10 -7.83
C HIS A 238 14.01 -29.31 -8.20
N GLN A 239 14.56 -30.53 -8.25
CA GLN A 239 13.84 -31.72 -8.73
C GLN A 239 12.61 -32.11 -7.90
N GLU A 240 12.55 -31.76 -6.61
CA GLU A 240 11.45 -32.15 -5.73
C GLU A 240 10.19 -31.28 -5.89
N PHE A 241 10.37 -29.97 -6.05
CA PHE A 241 9.26 -28.99 -6.08
C PHE A 241 9.16 -28.18 -7.37
N GLY A 242 10.17 -28.31 -8.23
CA GLY A 242 10.34 -27.65 -9.51
C GLY A 242 10.65 -26.15 -9.39
N ARG A 243 11.63 -25.68 -10.17
CA ARG A 243 12.00 -24.27 -10.24
C ARG A 243 10.86 -23.43 -10.82
N ARG A 244 10.61 -22.25 -10.23
CA ARG A 244 9.60 -21.28 -10.70
C ARG A 244 10.24 -19.94 -11.00
N ASP A 245 10.51 -19.67 -12.28
CA ASP A 245 11.20 -18.43 -12.70
C ASP A 245 10.43 -17.16 -12.35
N TRP A 246 9.12 -17.26 -12.29
CA TRP A 246 8.25 -16.13 -11.98
C TRP A 246 8.42 -15.62 -10.55
N TYR A 247 9.04 -16.39 -9.64
CA TYR A 247 9.37 -15.96 -8.27
C TYR A 247 10.42 -14.85 -8.22
N ARG A 248 11.14 -14.61 -9.31
CA ARG A 248 12.17 -13.57 -9.39
C ARG A 248 11.72 -12.33 -10.15
N LEU A 249 10.49 -12.31 -10.66
CA LEU A 249 9.97 -11.17 -11.40
C LEU A 249 9.61 -10.05 -10.43
N TYR A 250 10.20 -8.88 -10.65
CA TYR A 250 9.84 -7.68 -9.92
C TYR A 250 8.44 -7.24 -10.29
N LEU A 251 7.67 -6.83 -9.28
CA LEU A 251 6.35 -6.23 -9.48
C LEU A 251 6.45 -4.96 -10.32
N PHE A 252 7.54 -4.19 -10.18
CA PHE A 252 7.82 -3.01 -10.98
C PHE A 252 9.23 -3.10 -11.57
N PRO A 253 9.40 -3.73 -12.74
CA PRO A 253 10.72 -4.01 -13.26
C PRO A 253 11.41 -2.77 -13.83
N GLY A 254 12.72 -2.70 -13.61
CA GLY A 254 13.62 -1.74 -14.22
C GLY A 254 14.16 -2.20 -15.58
N LYS A 255 14.96 -1.34 -16.20
CA LYS A 255 15.76 -1.70 -17.37
C LYS A 255 17.10 -2.27 -16.91
N GLY A 256 17.64 -3.27 -17.61
CA GLY A 256 18.96 -3.82 -17.33
C GLY A 256 19.30 -5.01 -18.23
N ASP A 257 20.42 -5.67 -17.90
CA ASP A 257 21.02 -6.74 -18.70
C ASP A 257 20.46 -8.13 -18.37
N GLU A 258 19.82 -8.29 -17.21
CA GLU A 258 19.09 -9.51 -16.86
C GLU A 258 17.83 -9.69 -17.73
N PRO A 259 17.27 -10.92 -17.81
CA PRO A 259 16.00 -11.16 -18.49
C PRO A 259 14.91 -10.16 -18.10
N GLU A 260 14.02 -9.85 -19.05
CA GLU A 260 12.95 -8.88 -18.85
C GLU A 260 12.15 -9.22 -17.57
N GLY A 261 11.97 -8.23 -16.70
CA GLY A 261 11.28 -8.42 -15.42
C GLY A 261 12.18 -8.73 -14.22
N MET A 262 13.45 -9.10 -14.43
CA MET A 262 14.39 -9.51 -13.36
C MET A 262 15.34 -8.40 -12.89
N ASN A 263 15.22 -7.19 -13.43
CA ASN A 263 16.00 -6.04 -12.96
C ASN A 263 15.17 -5.19 -11.98
N PRO A 264 15.71 -4.81 -10.82
CA PRO A 264 15.04 -3.84 -9.96
C PRO A 264 15.01 -2.47 -10.62
N MET A 265 13.96 -1.69 -10.34
CA MET A 265 13.90 -0.30 -10.77
C MET A 265 14.94 0.56 -10.02
N THR A 266 15.58 1.50 -10.72
CA THR A 266 16.49 2.49 -10.15
C THR A 266 15.73 3.68 -9.55
N TYR A 267 16.39 4.43 -8.65
CA TYR A 267 15.85 5.72 -8.20
C TYR A 267 15.95 6.72 -9.34
N ASP A 268 14.82 7.11 -9.92
CA ASP A 268 14.71 8.41 -10.59
C ASP A 268 14.00 9.37 -9.64
N SER A 269 14.65 10.51 -9.38
CA SER A 269 14.10 11.58 -8.55
C SER A 269 12.91 12.18 -9.28
N ALA A 270 11.72 11.91 -8.76
CA ALA A 270 10.52 12.35 -9.41
C ALA A 270 10.03 13.65 -8.79
N SER A 271 10.41 14.77 -9.40
CA SER A 271 9.72 16.06 -9.20
C SER A 271 8.40 15.99 -9.97
N PHE A 272 7.37 15.43 -9.35
CA PHE A 272 6.08 15.24 -10.00
C PHE A 272 5.17 16.44 -9.78
N ASN A 273 4.68 17.03 -10.87
CA ASN A 273 3.50 17.91 -10.89
C ASN A 273 3.47 18.98 -9.77
N GLU A 274 4.58 19.71 -9.61
CA GLU A 274 4.76 20.78 -8.61
C GLU A 274 4.62 20.34 -7.14
N VAL A 275 4.65 19.03 -6.86
CA VAL A 275 4.71 18.48 -5.51
C VAL A 275 6.18 18.37 -5.11
N SER A 276 6.56 19.15 -4.10
CA SER A 276 7.90 19.11 -3.51
C SER A 276 7.82 18.47 -2.14
N VAL A 277 8.39 17.26 -2.01
CA VAL A 277 8.56 16.60 -0.72
C VAL A 277 10.05 16.28 -0.52
N SER A 278 10.62 16.75 0.58
CA SER A 278 12.05 16.56 0.91
C SER A 278 12.40 15.10 1.24
N ALA A 279 11.41 14.31 1.67
CA ALA A 279 11.58 12.93 2.08
C ALA A 279 10.89 11.93 1.13
N VAL A 280 11.13 12.04 -0.19
CA VAL A 280 10.48 11.25 -1.27
C VAL A 280 10.38 9.74 -0.97
N THR A 281 11.37 9.16 -0.29
CA THR A 281 11.37 7.71 0.03
C THR A 281 10.43 7.31 1.17
N HIS A 282 10.04 8.27 2.03
CA HIS A 282 9.24 8.09 3.25
C HIS A 282 7.89 8.79 3.18
N ALA A 283 7.70 9.69 2.21
CA ALA A 283 6.53 10.56 2.11
C ALA A 283 5.20 9.80 2.09
N GLY A 284 5.12 8.70 1.32
CA GLY A 284 3.95 7.82 1.29
C GLY A 284 3.69 7.13 2.62
N CYS A 285 4.75 6.62 3.26
CA CYS A 285 4.69 5.97 4.57
C CYS A 285 4.19 6.92 5.68
N LEU A 286 4.67 8.17 5.68
CA LEU A 286 4.20 9.21 6.59
C LEU A 286 2.73 9.59 6.32
N TYR A 287 2.35 9.73 5.04
CA TYR A 287 0.97 9.96 4.65
C TYR A 287 0.03 8.87 5.17
N THR A 288 0.37 7.60 4.97
CA THR A 288 -0.44 6.45 5.42
C THR A 288 -0.68 6.52 6.93
N ALA A 289 0.38 6.76 7.71
CA ALA A 289 0.27 6.81 9.15
C ALA A 289 -0.53 8.02 9.64
N ALA A 290 -0.38 9.19 9.00
CA ALA A 290 -1.21 10.35 9.29
C ALA A 290 -2.69 10.03 9.03
N LYS A 291 -3.03 9.47 7.86
CA LYS A 291 -4.42 9.14 7.49
C LYS A 291 -5.03 8.05 8.37
N ALA A 292 -4.26 7.03 8.75
CA ALA A 292 -4.73 6.03 9.70
C ALA A 292 -5.12 6.67 11.05
N ARG A 293 -4.28 7.59 11.56
CA ARG A 293 -4.52 8.28 12.83
C ARG A 293 -5.69 9.26 12.75
N GLU A 294 -5.79 10.04 11.68
CA GLU A 294 -6.91 10.97 11.43
C GLU A 294 -8.26 10.24 11.35
N ASN A 295 -8.28 9.02 10.83
CA ASN A 295 -9.50 8.20 10.73
C ASN A 295 -9.72 7.28 11.95
N GLY A 296 -8.95 7.45 13.03
CA GLY A 296 -9.23 6.86 14.34
C GLY A 296 -8.48 5.57 14.69
N ALA A 297 -7.50 5.11 13.90
CA ALA A 297 -6.71 3.95 14.30
C ALA A 297 -5.83 4.24 15.51
N ALA A 298 -5.64 3.25 16.39
CA ALA A 298 -4.74 3.36 17.52
C ALA A 298 -3.28 3.54 17.07
N ALA A 299 -2.46 4.17 17.92
CA ALA A 299 -1.05 4.40 17.62
C ALA A 299 -0.27 3.08 17.48
N ILE A 300 -0.67 2.06 18.24
CA ILE A 300 -0.09 0.71 18.14
C ILE A 300 -0.42 0.08 16.77
N ASP A 301 -1.69 0.07 16.35
CA ASP A 301 -2.10 -0.48 15.05
C ASP A 301 -1.43 0.25 13.88
N THR A 302 -1.26 1.57 14.00
CA THR A 302 -0.56 2.39 13.00
C THR A 302 0.92 2.00 12.90
N LYS A 303 1.57 1.70 14.04
CA LYS A 303 2.95 1.20 14.05
C LYS A 303 3.07 -0.20 13.44
N VAL A 304 2.14 -1.09 13.77
CA VAL A 304 2.08 -2.44 13.19
C VAL A 304 1.88 -2.37 11.68
N LEU A 305 1.08 -1.41 11.18
CA LEU A 305 0.84 -1.22 9.74
C LEU A 305 2.14 -0.89 8.99
N GLY A 306 2.95 0.02 9.57
CA GLY A 306 4.26 0.37 9.03
C GLY A 306 5.38 -0.62 9.36
N ARG A 307 5.08 -1.71 10.09
CA ARG A 307 6.07 -2.63 10.68
C ARG A 307 7.19 -1.88 11.42
N TRP A 308 6.82 -0.83 12.13
CA TRP A 308 7.73 -0.09 13.00
C TRP A 308 7.80 -0.78 14.35
N LYS A 309 8.99 -0.80 14.94
CA LYS A 309 9.21 -1.39 16.26
C LYS A 309 8.18 -0.89 17.27
N SER A 310 7.39 -1.82 17.76
CA SER A 310 6.32 -1.57 18.72
C SER A 310 6.28 -2.73 19.71
N GLY A 311 6.56 -2.43 20.97
CA GLY A 311 6.42 -3.40 22.06
C GLY A 311 7.73 -4.03 22.49
N ASP A 312 7.64 -5.26 23.00
CA ASP A 312 8.73 -6.03 23.56
C ASP A 312 9.30 -7.02 22.53
N ALA A 313 10.35 -7.74 22.92
CA ALA A 313 10.98 -8.74 22.06
C ALA A 313 10.01 -9.88 21.65
N TYR A 314 8.93 -10.12 22.41
CA TYR A 314 7.95 -11.13 22.08
C TYR A 314 7.05 -10.67 20.93
N SER A 315 6.48 -9.46 21.02
CA SER A 315 5.65 -8.90 19.94
C SER A 315 6.43 -8.74 18.63
N GLU A 316 7.71 -8.37 18.69
CA GLU A 316 8.56 -8.23 17.50
C GLU A 316 8.84 -9.57 16.78
N ILE A 317 8.84 -10.69 17.51
CA ILE A 317 9.16 -12.01 16.97
C ILE A 317 7.89 -12.77 16.55
N TYR A 318 6.83 -12.71 17.35
CA TYR A 318 5.67 -13.60 17.20
C TYR A 318 4.40 -12.93 16.70
N ASP A 319 4.22 -11.61 16.87
CA ASP A 319 3.01 -10.95 16.39
C ASP A 319 3.10 -10.61 14.91
N ARG A 320 2.52 -11.49 14.10
CA ARG A 320 2.44 -11.34 12.64
C ARG A 320 1.07 -10.86 12.17
N SER A 321 0.17 -10.53 13.09
CA SER A 321 -1.20 -10.17 12.74
C SER A 321 -1.27 -8.91 11.87
N LEU A 322 -2.20 -8.92 10.92
CA LEU A 322 -2.52 -7.74 10.12
C LEU A 322 -3.36 -6.76 10.95
N PRO A 323 -2.99 -5.47 11.03
CA PRO A 323 -3.66 -4.48 11.86
C PRO A 323 -4.93 -3.99 11.15
N ARG A 324 -6.01 -4.77 11.24
CA ARG A 324 -7.26 -4.56 10.50
C ARG A 324 -7.80 -3.12 10.62
N SER A 325 -7.76 -2.55 11.83
CA SER A 325 -8.19 -1.16 12.09
C SER A 325 -7.33 -0.13 11.34
N ALA A 326 -6.00 -0.29 11.35
CA ALA A 326 -5.10 0.61 10.62
C ALA A 326 -5.20 0.42 9.09
N MET A 327 -5.40 -0.80 8.60
CA MET A 327 -5.66 -1.07 7.17
C MET A 327 -6.96 -0.41 6.69
N LEU A 328 -7.98 -0.42 7.53
CA LEU A 328 -9.28 0.19 7.28
C LEU A 328 -9.20 1.72 7.23
N THR A 329 -8.53 2.32 8.22
CA THR A 329 -8.40 3.77 8.37
C THR A 329 -7.41 4.40 7.39
N SER A 330 -6.35 3.68 7.01
CA SER A 330 -5.49 4.09 5.89
C SER A 330 -6.21 4.07 4.55
N ALA A 331 -7.25 3.23 4.40
CA ALA A 331 -8.19 3.26 3.27
C ALA A 331 -9.27 4.36 3.38
N MET A 332 -9.13 5.26 4.37
CA MET A 332 -9.99 6.42 4.68
C MET A 332 -11.39 6.10 5.20
N PHE A 333 -11.61 4.90 5.72
CA PHE A 333 -12.83 4.60 6.45
C PHE A 333 -12.66 4.86 7.95
N SER A 334 -13.72 5.30 8.62
CA SER A 334 -13.66 5.69 10.04
C SER A 334 -13.68 4.49 10.99
N ALA A 335 -12.66 4.36 11.84
CA ALA A 335 -12.62 3.30 12.87
C ALA A 335 -13.79 3.36 13.86
N GLU A 336 -14.44 4.51 13.98
CA GLU A 336 -15.58 4.76 14.89
C GLU A 336 -16.92 4.42 14.23
N ASN A 337 -16.97 4.33 12.89
CA ASN A 337 -18.18 4.07 12.13
C ASN A 337 -18.01 2.81 11.26
N LEU A 338 -18.16 1.64 11.90
CA LEU A 338 -17.98 0.32 11.30
C LEU A 338 -18.97 -0.04 10.17
N THR A 339 -20.08 0.68 10.05
CA THR A 339 -21.05 0.50 8.96
C THR A 339 -20.75 1.38 7.74
N SER A 340 -19.84 2.37 7.84
CA SER A 340 -19.31 3.10 6.67
C SER A 340 -18.45 2.21 5.74
N TYR A 341 -18.08 1.02 6.21
CA TYR A 341 -17.24 0.03 5.54
C TYR A 341 -17.99 -0.88 4.57
N VAL A 342 -19.24 -0.56 4.25
CA VAL A 342 -19.98 -1.28 3.21
C VAL A 342 -19.43 -0.85 1.86
N LEU A 343 -18.44 -1.58 1.37
CA LEU A 343 -18.05 -1.53 -0.03
C LEU A 343 -18.99 -2.45 -0.82
N PRO A 344 -19.83 -1.93 -1.74
CA PRO A 344 -20.62 -2.75 -2.67
C PRO A 344 -19.75 -3.52 -3.69
N ARG A 345 -18.43 -3.52 -3.48
CA ARG A 345 -17.42 -3.71 -4.50
C ARG A 345 -16.54 -4.93 -4.21
N ARG A 346 -17.18 -6.10 -4.18
CA ARG A 346 -16.65 -7.33 -3.56
C ARG A 346 -15.88 -8.27 -4.49
N ILE A 347 -16.09 -8.25 -5.81
CA ILE A 347 -15.68 -9.42 -6.66
C ILE A 347 -14.92 -9.05 -7.95
N LEU A 348 -15.28 -7.98 -8.68
CA LEU A 348 -14.50 -7.52 -9.86
C LEU A 348 -14.02 -6.07 -9.66
N VAL A 349 -12.95 -5.97 -8.87
CA VAL A 349 -12.37 -4.71 -8.37
C VAL A 349 -12.03 -3.72 -9.49
N LEU A 350 -11.46 -4.23 -10.57
CA LEU A 350 -10.97 -3.40 -11.67
C LEU A 350 -12.10 -2.66 -12.39
N LEU A 351 -13.19 -3.36 -12.70
CA LEU A 351 -14.28 -2.79 -13.51
C LEU A 351 -15.08 -1.75 -12.73
N GLN A 352 -15.28 -1.95 -11.44
CA GLN A 352 -16.01 -1.00 -10.60
C GLN A 352 -15.22 0.29 -10.39
N ASP A 353 -13.91 0.19 -10.14
CA ASP A 353 -13.07 1.38 -10.07
C ASP A 353 -12.94 2.03 -11.45
N ALA A 354 -12.88 1.24 -12.52
CA ALA A 354 -12.86 1.76 -13.89
C ALA A 354 -14.12 2.55 -14.21
N ALA A 355 -15.30 2.06 -13.82
CA ALA A 355 -16.57 2.78 -14.05
C ALA A 355 -16.57 4.16 -13.38
N VAL A 356 -16.16 4.24 -12.11
CA VAL A 356 -16.12 5.53 -11.39
C VAL A 356 -15.08 6.46 -12.00
N LEU A 357 -13.87 5.95 -12.31
CA LEU A 357 -12.80 6.75 -12.90
C LEU A 357 -13.14 7.19 -14.33
N TYR A 358 -13.80 6.35 -15.12
CA TYR A 358 -14.28 6.68 -16.47
C TYR A 358 -15.28 7.83 -16.44
N MET A 359 -16.25 7.78 -15.52
CA MET A 359 -17.26 8.83 -15.39
C MET A 359 -16.66 10.16 -14.94
N LYS A 360 -15.64 10.14 -14.07
CA LYS A 360 -14.97 11.37 -13.58
C LYS A 360 -13.93 11.92 -14.55
N TYR A 361 -13.22 11.04 -15.25
CA TYR A 361 -12.06 11.36 -16.06
C TYR A 361 -12.13 10.63 -17.42
N PRO A 362 -13.10 10.99 -18.28
CA PRO A 362 -13.36 10.27 -19.54
C PRO A 362 -12.21 10.38 -20.55
N ASP A 363 -11.30 11.33 -20.39
CA ASP A 363 -10.19 11.59 -21.31
C ASP A 363 -8.93 10.75 -21.03
N ILE A 364 -8.91 9.93 -19.98
CA ILE A 364 -7.75 9.08 -19.66
C ILE A 364 -7.50 8.11 -20.83
N SER A 365 -6.25 8.07 -21.28
CA SER A 365 -5.80 7.27 -22.41
C SER A 365 -6.10 5.76 -22.30
N MET A 366 -6.16 5.20 -21.08
CA MET A 366 -6.42 3.78 -20.85
C MET A 366 -7.82 3.33 -21.33
N TRP A 367 -8.80 4.24 -21.40
CA TRP A 367 -10.16 3.92 -21.84
C TRP A 367 -10.27 3.60 -23.32
N LYS A 368 -9.21 3.85 -24.09
CA LYS A 368 -9.11 3.52 -25.52
C LYS A 368 -8.77 2.05 -25.80
N TYR A 369 -8.67 1.24 -24.75
CA TYR A 369 -8.29 -0.17 -24.84
C TYR A 369 -9.41 -1.06 -24.32
N SER A 370 -9.70 -2.12 -25.06
CA SER A 370 -10.65 -3.17 -24.65
C SER A 370 -10.32 -3.73 -23.26
N PRO A 371 -11.32 -3.91 -22.37
CA PRO A 371 -12.76 -3.82 -22.64
C PRO A 371 -13.35 -2.41 -22.51
N PHE A 372 -12.56 -1.40 -22.13
CA PHE A 372 -13.05 -0.08 -21.74
C PHE A 372 -13.54 0.79 -22.90
N ASP A 373 -13.10 0.51 -24.12
CA ASP A 373 -13.55 1.18 -25.34
C ASP A 373 -14.88 0.64 -25.88
N THR A 374 -15.42 -0.41 -25.27
CA THR A 374 -16.62 -1.11 -25.76
C THR A 374 -17.93 -0.43 -25.30
N PRO A 375 -19.01 -0.50 -26.10
CA PRO A 375 -20.34 -0.04 -25.68
C PRO A 375 -20.83 -0.75 -24.41
N SER A 376 -20.48 -2.03 -24.23
CA SER A 376 -20.85 -2.81 -23.05
C SER A 376 -20.25 -2.22 -21.78
N PHE A 377 -18.98 -1.82 -21.79
CA PHE A 377 -18.37 -1.15 -20.64
C PHE A 377 -18.98 0.23 -20.39
N GLN A 378 -19.25 1.01 -21.44
CA GLN A 378 -19.87 2.34 -21.28
C GLN A 378 -21.26 2.22 -20.65
N GLN A 379 -22.08 1.28 -21.10
CA GLN A 379 -23.38 0.99 -20.51
C GLN A 379 -23.24 0.56 -19.04
N PHE A 380 -22.28 -0.33 -18.75
CA PHE A 380 -21.97 -0.73 -17.38
C PHE A 380 -21.59 0.47 -16.51
N ALA A 381 -20.69 1.35 -16.98
CA ALA A 381 -20.22 2.52 -16.24
C ALA A 381 -21.36 3.50 -15.93
N HIS A 382 -22.22 3.79 -16.92
CA HIS A 382 -23.41 4.64 -16.72
C HIS A 382 -24.43 4.02 -15.77
N SER A 383 -24.66 2.69 -15.86
CA SER A 383 -25.57 2.00 -14.93
C SER A 383 -25.02 1.90 -13.52
N SER A 384 -23.69 1.92 -13.36
CA SER A 384 -23.03 1.80 -12.06
C SER A 384 -23.18 3.05 -11.21
N GLU A 385 -23.38 4.23 -11.81
CA GLU A 385 -23.54 5.49 -11.07
C GLU A 385 -24.77 5.45 -10.15
N SER A 386 -25.92 5.04 -10.68
CA SER A 386 -27.15 4.94 -9.89
C SER A 386 -27.02 3.84 -8.82
N VAL A 387 -26.38 2.71 -9.13
CA VAL A 387 -26.16 1.60 -8.18
C VAL A 387 -25.25 2.03 -7.04
N LEU A 388 -24.13 2.71 -7.33
CA LEU A 388 -23.20 3.19 -6.31
C LEU A 388 -23.83 4.28 -5.45
N LEU A 389 -24.53 5.23 -6.07
CA LEU A 389 -25.26 6.29 -5.36
C LEU A 389 -26.36 5.71 -4.47
N HIS A 390 -27.17 4.78 -4.98
CA HIS A 390 -28.18 4.10 -4.19
C HIS A 390 -27.57 3.29 -3.05
N ALA A 391 -26.47 2.56 -3.29
CA ALA A 391 -25.80 1.79 -2.25
C ALA A 391 -25.24 2.69 -1.14
N GLU A 392 -24.69 3.86 -1.50
CA GLU A 392 -24.21 4.85 -0.54
C GLU A 392 -25.36 5.50 0.25
N ILE A 393 -26.44 5.92 -0.43
CA ILE A 393 -27.65 6.45 0.21
C ILE A 393 -28.25 5.41 1.14
N SER A 394 -28.42 4.17 0.71
CA SER A 394 -28.95 3.08 1.53
C SER A 394 -28.01 2.74 2.70
N ALA A 395 -26.70 2.83 2.53
CA ALA A 395 -25.75 2.68 3.65
C ALA A 395 -25.91 3.82 4.68
N ARG A 396 -26.05 5.07 4.22
CA ARG A 396 -26.30 6.24 5.08
C ARG A 396 -27.67 6.18 5.77
N GLN A 397 -28.72 5.78 5.07
CA GLN A 397 -30.05 5.58 5.65
C GLN A 397 -30.05 4.48 6.70
N ARG A 398 -29.41 3.32 6.44
CA ARG A 398 -29.22 2.27 7.46
C ARG A 398 -28.47 2.76 8.71
N LEU A 399 -27.61 3.77 8.53
CA LEU A 399 -26.83 4.43 9.56
C LEU A 399 -27.65 5.45 10.37
N GLU A 400 -28.53 6.19 9.71
CA GLU A 400 -29.44 7.17 10.33
C GLU A 400 -30.63 6.46 11.02
N ASP A 401 -31.06 5.32 10.48
CA ASP A 401 -32.14 4.45 11.00
C ASP A 401 -31.69 3.54 12.16
N LEU A 402 -30.52 3.82 12.74
CA LEU A 402 -29.98 3.20 13.95
C LEU A 402 -30.48 3.81 15.30
N PRO A 403 -31.76 4.21 15.55
CA PRO A 403 -32.20 4.48 16.92
C PRO A 403 -32.55 3.23 17.75
N GLN A 404 -32.00 3.15 18.97
CA GLN A 404 -32.40 2.35 20.15
C GLN A 404 -32.53 0.81 20.04
N LYS A 405 -32.44 0.19 18.86
CA LYS A 405 -32.60 -1.27 18.68
C LYS A 405 -31.36 -2.11 18.99
N VAL A 406 -30.27 -1.50 19.39
CA VAL A 406 -29.06 -2.20 19.87
C VAL A 406 -29.30 -2.83 21.26
N SER A 407 -30.34 -2.43 22.00
CA SER A 407 -30.56 -2.94 23.36
C SER A 407 -31.42 -4.21 23.48
N THR A 408 -32.24 -4.63 22.50
CA THR A 408 -33.23 -5.70 22.78
C THR A 408 -33.63 -6.62 21.60
N SER A 409 -33.20 -6.41 20.35
CA SER A 409 -33.74 -7.17 19.19
C SER A 409 -32.68 -7.67 18.19
N MET A 410 -31.48 -8.04 18.64
CA MET A 410 -30.38 -8.41 17.74
C MET A 410 -30.56 -9.75 17.02
N GLN A 411 -31.29 -10.75 17.54
CA GLN A 411 -31.31 -12.09 16.90
C GLN A 411 -32.35 -12.24 15.76
N GLY A 412 -33.55 -11.67 15.89
CA GLY A 412 -34.62 -11.85 14.89
C GLY A 412 -34.41 -11.00 13.63
N ILE A 413 -33.83 -9.81 13.76
CA ILE A 413 -33.60 -8.89 12.65
C ILE A 413 -32.40 -9.33 11.80
N LEU A 414 -31.36 -9.93 12.42
CA LEU A 414 -30.20 -10.45 11.70
C LEU A 414 -30.57 -11.54 10.68
N GLN A 415 -31.57 -12.39 10.97
CA GLN A 415 -32.03 -13.41 10.01
C GLN A 415 -32.72 -12.79 8.77
N THR A 416 -33.52 -11.75 8.95
CA THR A 416 -34.21 -11.10 7.83
C THR A 416 -33.22 -10.28 6.98
N ILE A 417 -32.29 -9.57 7.61
CA ILE A 417 -31.21 -8.84 6.91
C ILE A 417 -30.31 -9.82 6.15
N TYR A 418 -30.03 -10.99 6.73
CA TYR A 418 -29.25 -12.05 6.09
C TYR A 418 -29.90 -12.59 4.81
N ILE A 419 -31.22 -12.77 4.79
CA ILE A 419 -31.95 -13.24 3.61
C ILE A 419 -31.93 -12.18 2.50
N GLN A 420 -32.10 -10.90 2.85
CA GLN A 420 -32.15 -9.81 1.88
C GLN A 420 -30.77 -9.52 1.26
N GLN A 421 -29.70 -9.51 2.08
CA GLN A 421 -28.32 -9.41 1.55
C GLN A 421 -27.93 -10.61 0.68
N ARG A 422 -28.48 -11.79 0.94
CA ARG A 422 -28.24 -12.98 0.11
C ARG A 422 -28.88 -12.85 -1.27
N GLN A 423 -30.06 -12.25 -1.38
CA GLN A 423 -30.73 -11.98 -2.66
C GLN A 423 -29.97 -10.93 -3.49
N GLU A 424 -29.62 -9.78 -2.89
CA GLU A 424 -28.84 -8.74 -3.59
C GLU A 424 -27.46 -9.26 -4.05
N ARG A 425 -26.83 -10.14 -3.25
CA ARG A 425 -25.57 -10.80 -3.61
C ARG A 425 -25.73 -11.77 -4.78
N GLN A 426 -26.87 -12.47 -4.87
CA GLN A 426 -27.17 -13.41 -5.96
C GLN A 426 -27.32 -12.65 -7.29
N GLU A 427 -28.05 -11.53 -7.29
CA GLU A 427 -28.25 -10.69 -8.47
C GLU A 427 -26.95 -10.06 -8.97
N LEU A 428 -26.07 -9.65 -8.05
CA LEU A 428 -24.75 -9.14 -8.42
C LEU A 428 -23.85 -10.25 -8.98
N MET A 429 -23.89 -11.47 -8.42
CA MET A 429 -23.12 -12.61 -8.93
C MET A 429 -23.54 -13.00 -10.35
N GLU A 430 -24.84 -13.01 -10.63
CA GLU A 430 -25.37 -13.35 -11.96
C GLU A 430 -24.90 -12.34 -13.03
N CYS A 431 -24.85 -11.04 -12.69
CA CYS A 431 -24.29 -10.02 -13.57
C CYS A 431 -22.78 -10.19 -13.82
N LEU A 432 -22.04 -10.68 -12.81
CA LEU A 432 -20.59 -10.84 -12.89
C LEU A 432 -20.18 -12.11 -13.65
N GLU A 433 -20.90 -13.22 -13.45
CA GLU A 433 -20.67 -14.47 -14.19
C GLU A 433 -20.90 -14.28 -15.70
N PHE A 434 -21.88 -13.44 -16.08
CA PHE A 434 -22.10 -13.05 -17.47
C PHE A 434 -20.87 -12.33 -18.08
N MET A 435 -20.27 -11.40 -17.34
CA MET A 435 -19.10 -10.64 -17.79
C MET A 435 -17.83 -11.50 -17.83
N GLU A 436 -17.66 -12.43 -16.90
CA GLU A 436 -16.56 -13.39 -16.90
C GLU A 436 -16.64 -14.34 -18.10
N GLY A 437 -17.83 -14.78 -18.48
CA GLY A 437 -18.07 -15.55 -19.70
C GLY A 437 -17.66 -14.81 -20.98
N LEU A 438 -17.83 -13.49 -21.03
CA LEU A 438 -17.37 -12.66 -22.15
C LEU A 438 -15.84 -12.58 -22.22
N LEU A 439 -15.17 -12.46 -21.08
CA LEU A 439 -13.70 -12.42 -20.99
C LEU A 439 -13.08 -13.78 -21.38
N GLN A 440 -13.67 -14.89 -20.93
CA GLN A 440 -13.23 -16.24 -21.29
C GLN A 440 -13.52 -16.56 -22.77
N GLY A 441 -14.65 -16.10 -23.31
CA GLY A 441 -14.98 -16.22 -24.73
C GLY A 441 -13.95 -15.57 -25.64
N GLN A 442 -13.39 -14.41 -25.25
CA GLN A 442 -12.33 -13.76 -26.01
C GLN A 442 -11.01 -14.55 -26.02
N LEU A 443 -10.64 -15.21 -24.91
CA LEU A 443 -9.47 -16.10 -24.83
C LEU A 443 -9.58 -17.33 -25.74
N THR A 444 -10.79 -17.83 -25.98
CA THR A 444 -11.02 -18.96 -26.91
C THR A 444 -11.07 -18.56 -28.38
N SER A 445 -11.33 -17.28 -28.67
CA SER A 445 -11.36 -16.75 -30.04
C SER A 445 -9.96 -16.41 -30.58
N THR A 446 -8.99 -16.13 -29.70
CA THR A 446 -7.59 -15.84 -30.05
C THR A 446 -6.71 -17.08 -30.18
N SER A 447 -7.18 -18.27 -29.79
CA SER A 447 -6.46 -19.56 -29.98
C SER A 447 -6.89 -20.35 -31.24
N LYS A 448 -7.81 -19.80 -32.04
CA LYS A 448 -8.23 -20.36 -33.34
C LYS A 448 -7.95 -19.44 -34.54
N GLY A 449 -7.05 -18.47 -34.37
CA GLY A 449 -6.56 -17.59 -35.45
C GLY A 449 -5.16 -17.98 -35.89
#